data_AF-B9SMD9-F1
#
_entry.id   AF-B9SMD9-F1
#
_cell.length_a   1.000
_cell.length_b   1.000
_cell.length_c   1.000
_cell.angle_alpha   90.00
_cell.angle_beta   90.00
_cell.angle_gamma   90.00
#
_symmetry.space_group_name_H-M   'P 1'
#
loop_
_entity.id
_entity.type
_entity.pdbx_description
1 polymer ?
#
loop_
_entity_poly.entity_id
_entity_poly.type
_entity_poly.pdbx_seq_one_letter_code
_entity_poly.pdbx_strand_id
1 'polypeptide(L)'
;MATMSSLLTWNIAFLRENGIIQPKKVAFVGSGPMPLTSTILATHHLRSTHFDNFDIDEAANDVARKIMDSDSDLEKRMKFETCDVVEVKEKLREYDCIFLVALVGMSKEEKVKILGHVRKHMKEGGILLVTSANGARAFLYLDLVGFDVLSIFHPTNDVINSVVLARKPSF
;
A
#
# COMPACT_ATOMS: atom_id res chain seq x y z
N MET A 1 1.87 -23.33 -5.03
CA MET A 1 0.82 -22.35 -4.69
C MET A 1 1.40 -21.24 -3.84
N ALA A 2 1.63 -20.06 -4.40
CA ALA A 2 1.63 -18.86 -3.57
C ALA A 2 0.16 -18.61 -3.23
N THR A 3 -0.17 -18.53 -1.96
CA THR A 3 -1.50 -18.10 -1.50
C THR A 3 -1.42 -16.62 -1.17
N MET A 4 -2.55 -15.94 -0.95
CA MET A 4 -2.56 -14.56 -0.44
C MET A 4 -1.61 -14.36 0.77
N SER A 5 -1.43 -15.41 1.57
CA SER A 5 -0.44 -15.52 2.66
C SER A 5 1.01 -15.29 2.21
N SER A 6 1.43 -15.79 1.05
CA SER A 6 2.79 -15.57 0.54
C SER A 6 3.03 -14.12 0.12
N LEU A 7 2.06 -13.43 -0.48
CA LEU A 7 2.20 -12.01 -0.84
C LEU A 7 2.38 -11.14 0.43
N LEU A 8 1.58 -11.44 1.45
CA LEU A 8 1.68 -10.83 2.78
C LEU A 8 3.03 -11.11 3.45
N THR A 9 3.51 -12.35 3.36
CA THR A 9 4.82 -12.75 3.88
C THR A 9 5.93 -11.95 3.19
N TRP A 10 5.85 -11.79 1.86
CA TRP A 10 6.80 -10.99 1.11
C TRP A 10 6.73 -9.51 1.45
N ASN A 11 5.54 -8.92 1.62
CA ASN A 11 5.40 -7.53 2.06
C ASN A 11 6.16 -7.29 3.38
N ILE A 12 6.01 -8.19 4.37
CA ILE A 12 6.71 -8.10 5.64
C ILE A 12 8.20 -8.35 5.51
N ALA A 13 8.61 -9.36 4.75
CA ALA A 13 10.02 -9.67 4.52
C ALA A 13 10.73 -8.46 3.90
N PHE A 14 10.15 -7.87 2.85
CA PHE A 14 10.68 -6.70 2.17
C PHE A 14 10.80 -5.49 3.07
N LEU A 15 9.78 -5.19 3.89
CA LEU A 15 9.88 -4.12 4.87
C LEU A 15 11.06 -4.36 5.81
N ARG A 16 11.18 -5.56 6.37
CA ARG A 16 12.23 -5.91 7.35
C ARG A 16 13.64 -5.89 6.74
N GLU A 17 13.82 -6.51 5.58
CA GLU A 17 15.10 -6.54 4.85
C GLU A 17 15.62 -5.14 4.51
N ASN A 18 14.70 -4.18 4.33
CA ASN A 18 15.03 -2.79 4.03
C ASN A 18 15.00 -1.87 5.25
N GLY A 19 15.07 -2.44 6.47
CA GLY A 19 15.21 -1.72 7.74
C GLY A 19 13.91 -1.16 8.32
N ILE A 20 12.76 -1.47 7.72
CA ILE A 20 11.44 -1.06 8.22
C ILE A 20 10.87 -2.16 9.12
N ILE A 21 11.22 -2.09 10.40
CA ILE A 21 10.86 -3.12 11.37
C ILE A 21 9.48 -2.84 11.99
N GLN A 22 9.16 -1.57 12.25
CA GLN A 22 7.91 -1.17 12.93
C GLN A 22 7.53 0.26 12.54
N PRO A 23 6.93 0.48 11.35
CA PRO A 23 6.47 1.80 10.95
C PRO A 23 5.39 2.28 11.91
N LYS A 24 5.37 3.58 12.23
CA LYS A 24 4.37 4.16 13.15
C LYS A 24 3.03 4.32 12.44
N LYS A 25 3.07 4.73 11.17
CA LYS A 25 1.89 5.00 10.36
C LYS A 25 2.06 4.50 8.94
N VAL A 26 1.06 3.80 8.43
CA VAL A 26 1.04 3.21 7.08
C VAL A 26 -0.24 3.63 6.36
N ALA A 27 -0.12 4.02 5.10
CA ALA A 27 -1.27 4.25 4.24
C ALA A 27 -1.49 3.07 3.30
N PHE A 28 -2.74 2.64 3.12
CA PHE A 28 -3.16 1.74 2.05
C PHE A 28 -4.05 2.52 1.10
N VAL A 29 -3.71 2.55 -0.18
CA VAL A 29 -4.49 3.25 -1.21
C VAL A 29 -5.15 2.23 -2.12
N GLY A 30 -6.47 2.34 -2.27
CA GLY A 30 -7.31 1.35 -2.92
C GLY A 30 -7.51 0.12 -2.04
N SER A 31 -7.85 0.33 -0.76
CA SER A 31 -8.02 -0.76 0.21
C SER A 31 -9.21 -1.68 -0.10
N GLY A 32 -10.22 -1.17 -0.81
CA GLY A 32 -11.43 -1.88 -1.16
C GLY A 32 -12.35 -2.20 0.04
N PRO A 33 -13.49 -2.86 -0.22
CA PRO A 33 -14.47 -3.21 0.81
C PRO A 33 -13.98 -4.27 1.79
N MET A 34 -12.92 -5.00 1.42
CA MET A 34 -12.36 -6.09 2.20
C MET A 34 -10.84 -5.87 2.33
N PRO A 35 -10.40 -5.06 3.30
CA PRO A 35 -9.02 -4.60 3.44
C PRO A 35 -8.09 -5.69 4.02
N LEU A 36 -8.10 -6.90 3.44
CA LEU A 36 -7.43 -8.08 4.01
C LEU A 36 -5.94 -7.88 4.29
N THR A 37 -5.26 -7.17 3.39
CA THR A 37 -3.82 -6.97 3.54
C THR A 37 -3.50 -6.14 4.77
N SER A 38 -4.15 -4.98 4.95
CA SER A 38 -3.91 -4.12 6.10
C SER A 38 -4.43 -4.74 7.39
N THR A 39 -5.56 -5.46 7.36
CA THR A 39 -6.06 -6.21 8.53
C THR A 39 -5.05 -7.27 8.99
N ILE A 40 -4.56 -8.14 8.10
CA ILE A 40 -3.61 -9.20 8.48
C ILE A 40 -2.31 -8.59 9.03
N LEU A 41 -1.82 -7.50 8.43
CA LEU A 41 -0.66 -6.78 8.93
C LEU A 41 -0.92 -6.22 10.34
N ALA A 42 -2.05 -5.55 10.55
CA ALA A 42 -2.42 -4.95 11.83
C ALA A 42 -2.60 -5.98 12.94
N THR A 43 -3.14 -7.16 12.64
CA THR A 43 -3.40 -8.23 13.62
C THR A 43 -2.15 -9.04 13.94
N HIS A 44 -1.34 -9.40 12.93
CA HIS A 44 -0.31 -10.42 13.10
C HIS A 44 1.13 -9.91 13.08
N HIS A 45 1.41 -8.78 12.42
CA HIS A 45 2.79 -8.40 12.12
C HIS A 45 3.19 -7.01 12.64
N LEU A 46 2.27 -6.06 12.61
CA LEU A 46 2.48 -4.63 12.85
C LEU A 46 1.49 -4.12 13.90
N ARG A 47 1.48 -4.78 15.07
CA ARG A 47 0.45 -4.61 16.11
C ARG A 47 0.41 -3.24 16.78
N SER A 48 1.45 -2.42 16.63
CA SER A 48 1.50 -1.05 17.16
C SER A 48 1.39 0.03 16.08
N THR A 49 1.21 -0.38 14.82
CA THR A 49 1.15 0.51 13.67
C THR A 49 -0.27 1.00 13.48
N HIS A 50 -0.40 2.27 13.10
CA HIS A 50 -1.66 2.87 12.65
C HIS A 50 -1.78 2.75 11.14
N PHE A 51 -2.97 2.41 10.66
CA PHE A 51 -3.29 2.19 9.27
C PHE A 51 -4.38 3.16 8.84
N ASP A 52 -4.10 4.01 7.86
CA ASP A 52 -5.12 4.80 7.17
C ASP A 52 -5.37 4.11 5.82
N ASN A 53 -6.59 3.60 5.64
CA ASN A 53 -7.04 2.89 4.45
C ASN A 53 -7.87 3.85 3.60
N PHE A 54 -7.39 4.16 2.41
CA PHE A 54 -7.99 5.08 1.47
C PHE A 54 -8.71 4.30 0.37
N ASP A 55 -9.93 4.72 0.09
CA ASP A 55 -10.68 4.30 -1.09
C ASP A 55 -11.49 5.47 -1.64
N ILE A 56 -11.72 5.49 -2.96
CA ILE A 56 -12.57 6.49 -3.60
C ILE A 56 -14.06 6.15 -3.43
N ASP A 57 -14.37 4.87 -3.21
CA ASP A 57 -15.74 4.39 -3.04
C ASP A 57 -16.14 4.41 -1.56
N GLU A 58 -17.09 5.28 -1.24
CA GLU A 58 -17.65 5.38 0.13
C GLU A 58 -18.29 4.07 0.58
N ALA A 59 -18.99 3.37 -0.33
CA ALA A 59 -19.66 2.12 -0.01
C ALA A 59 -18.64 1.02 0.35
N ALA A 60 -17.47 1.03 -0.31
CA ALA A 60 -16.38 0.14 0.06
C ALA A 60 -15.89 0.42 1.49
N ASN A 61 -15.67 1.69 1.82
CA ASN A 61 -15.24 2.08 3.16
C ASN A 61 -16.29 1.77 4.25
N ASP A 62 -17.58 1.91 3.95
CA ASP A 62 -18.67 1.54 4.86
C ASP A 62 -18.67 0.05 5.20
N VAL A 63 -18.46 -0.80 4.18
CA VAL A 63 -18.34 -2.25 4.39
C VAL A 63 -17.09 -2.54 5.21
N ALA A 64 -15.96 -1.93 4.87
CA ALA A 64 -14.69 -2.16 5.57
C ALA A 64 -14.76 -1.77 7.05
N ARG A 65 -15.40 -0.65 7.40
CA ARG A 65 -15.66 -0.22 8.78
C ARG A 65 -16.43 -1.29 9.55
N LYS A 66 -17.56 -1.75 9.01
CA LYS A 66 -18.41 -2.79 9.64
C LYS A 66 -17.66 -4.09 9.93
N ILE A 67 -16.69 -4.46 9.09
CA ILE A 67 -15.86 -5.65 9.34
C ILE A 67 -14.96 -5.43 10.57
N MET A 68 -14.42 -4.22 10.74
CA MET A 68 -13.50 -3.88 11.85
C MET A 68 -14.22 -3.56 13.17
N ASP A 69 -15.50 -3.17 13.15
CA ASP A 69 -16.29 -2.84 14.35
C ASP A 69 -16.31 -3.96 15.42
N SER A 70 -16.04 -5.20 15.02
CA SER A 70 -16.01 -6.36 15.93
C SER A 70 -14.71 -6.49 16.75
N ASP A 71 -13.66 -5.72 16.44
CA ASP A 71 -12.37 -5.77 17.11
C ASP A 71 -11.94 -4.37 17.60
N SER A 72 -12.08 -4.13 18.90
CA SER A 72 -11.81 -2.82 19.52
C SER A 72 -10.34 -2.36 19.47
N ASP A 73 -9.38 -3.25 19.23
CA ASP A 73 -7.98 -2.87 19.03
C ASP A 73 -7.75 -2.42 17.58
N LEU A 74 -8.29 -3.18 16.63
CA LEU A 74 -8.22 -2.82 15.21
C LEU A 74 -9.01 -1.53 14.92
N GLU A 75 -10.19 -1.36 15.49
CA GLU A 75 -11.00 -0.14 15.36
C GLU A 75 -10.22 1.14 15.71
N LYS A 76 -9.37 1.09 16.75
CA LYS A 76 -8.56 2.25 17.18
C LYS A 76 -7.39 2.54 16.26
N ARG A 77 -6.86 1.52 15.58
CA ARG A 77 -5.63 1.61 14.79
C ARG A 77 -5.86 1.62 13.29
N MET A 78 -7.06 1.25 12.82
CA MET A 78 -7.43 1.19 11.42
C MET A 78 -8.49 2.22 11.10
N LYS A 79 -8.14 3.21 10.29
CA LYS A 79 -9.07 4.21 9.77
C LYS A 79 -9.40 3.91 8.31
N PHE A 80 -10.61 4.31 7.91
CA PHE A 80 -11.11 4.18 6.54
C PHE A 80 -11.56 5.57 6.06
N GLU A 81 -10.89 6.07 5.04
CA GLU A 81 -11.05 7.43 4.54
C GLU A 81 -11.50 7.41 3.08
N THR A 82 -12.64 8.05 2.82
CA THR A 82 -13.19 8.20 1.47
C THR A 82 -12.55 9.41 0.80
N CYS A 83 -11.53 9.19 -0.02
CA CYS A 83 -10.95 10.24 -0.85
C CYS A 83 -10.07 9.68 -1.97
N ASP A 84 -9.91 10.46 -3.03
CA ASP A 84 -8.86 10.22 -4.02
C ASP A 84 -7.50 10.61 -3.44
N VAL A 85 -6.53 9.70 -3.53
CA VAL A 85 -5.15 9.93 -3.05
C VAL A 85 -4.50 11.14 -3.71
N VAL A 86 -4.91 11.51 -4.92
CA VAL A 86 -4.38 12.70 -5.62
C VAL A 86 -4.80 14.02 -4.95
N GLU A 87 -5.83 13.98 -4.09
CA GLU A 87 -6.24 15.12 -3.27
C GLU A 87 -5.50 15.15 -1.92
N VAL A 88 -4.94 14.02 -1.49
CA VAL A 88 -4.19 13.90 -0.23
C VAL A 88 -2.77 14.44 -0.43
N LYS A 89 -2.50 15.67 0.04
CA LYS A 89 -1.19 16.33 -0.12
C LYS A 89 -0.30 16.11 1.09
N GLU A 90 -0.14 17.13 1.93
CA GLU A 90 0.82 17.15 3.04
C GLU A 90 0.66 16.00 4.03
N LYS A 91 -0.55 15.48 4.20
CA LYS A 91 -0.85 14.29 5.00
C LYS A 91 -0.03 13.06 4.56
N LEU A 92 0.35 12.95 3.29
CA LEU A 92 1.21 11.85 2.81
C LEU A 92 2.60 11.83 3.47
N ARG A 93 3.06 12.94 4.05
CA ARG A 93 4.32 13.01 4.81
C ARG A 93 4.26 12.32 6.18
N GLU A 94 3.07 12.05 6.68
CA GLU A 94 2.88 11.40 7.98
C GLU A 94 3.15 9.89 7.94
N TYR A 95 3.13 9.29 6.75
CA TYR A 95 3.29 7.84 6.58
C TYR A 95 4.74 7.45 6.38
N ASP A 96 5.18 6.44 7.14
CA ASP A 96 6.48 5.81 6.95
C ASP A 96 6.46 4.89 5.72
N CYS A 97 5.29 4.29 5.43
CA CYS A 97 5.08 3.45 4.25
C CYS A 97 3.74 3.76 3.59
N ILE A 98 3.71 3.75 2.27
CA ILE A 98 2.50 3.86 1.45
C ILE A 98 2.38 2.61 0.58
N PHE A 99 1.24 1.94 0.65
CA PHE A 99 0.91 0.77 -0.16
C PHE A 99 -0.06 1.20 -1.26
N LEU A 100 0.36 1.13 -2.52
CA LEU A 100 -0.51 1.30 -3.69
C LEU A 100 -0.99 -0.07 -4.15
N VAL A 101 -2.28 -0.34 -3.94
CA VAL A 101 -2.90 -1.63 -4.27
C VAL A 101 -3.31 -1.66 -5.75
N ALA A 102 -3.35 -2.86 -6.34
CA ALA A 102 -3.43 -3.11 -7.79
C ALA A 102 -4.59 -2.44 -8.56
N LEU A 103 -5.61 -1.92 -7.88
CA LEU A 103 -6.79 -1.28 -8.49
C LEU A 103 -6.70 0.25 -8.58
N VAL A 104 -5.59 0.84 -8.15
CA VAL A 104 -5.38 2.29 -8.18
C VAL A 104 -4.85 2.73 -9.54
N GLY A 105 -5.64 3.52 -10.26
CA GLY A 105 -5.35 3.98 -11.63
C GLY A 105 -5.57 2.85 -12.64
N MET A 106 -6.70 2.91 -13.35
CA MET A 106 -7.07 1.88 -14.34
C MET A 106 -6.34 2.10 -15.68
N SER A 107 -5.83 3.33 -15.91
CA SER A 107 -4.98 3.70 -17.03
C SER A 107 -3.52 3.94 -16.62
N LYS A 108 -2.61 3.95 -17.62
CA LYS A 108 -1.20 4.29 -17.39
C LYS A 108 -1.04 5.72 -16.90
N GLU A 109 -1.80 6.63 -17.49
CA GLU A 109 -1.75 8.06 -17.22
C GLU A 109 -2.15 8.36 -15.79
N GLU A 110 -3.20 7.68 -15.29
CA GLU A 110 -3.60 7.76 -13.89
C GLU A 110 -2.53 7.22 -12.95
N LYS A 111 -1.90 6.08 -13.27
CA LYS A 111 -0.82 5.53 -12.45
C LYS A 111 0.37 6.48 -12.36
N VAL A 112 0.80 7.05 -13.48
CA VAL A 112 1.89 8.04 -13.52
C VAL A 112 1.51 9.28 -12.70
N LYS A 113 0.27 9.77 -12.82
CA LYS A 113 -0.23 10.90 -12.04
C LYS A 113 -0.19 10.59 -10.53
N ILE A 114 -0.66 9.43 -10.12
CA ILE A 114 -0.71 9.00 -8.72
C ILE A 114 0.71 8.81 -8.17
N LEU A 115 1.59 8.14 -8.91
CA LEU A 115 2.99 7.94 -8.49
C LEU A 115 3.75 9.27 -8.39
N GLY A 116 3.56 10.18 -9.35
CA GLY A 116 4.13 11.52 -9.30
C GLY A 116 3.63 12.33 -8.10
N HIS A 117 2.32 12.25 -7.82
CA HIS A 117 1.72 12.89 -6.65
C HIS A 117 2.23 12.34 -5.33
N VAL A 118 2.26 11.01 -5.19
CA VAL A 118 2.81 10.32 -4.02
C VAL A 118 4.27 10.69 -3.82
N ARG A 119 5.09 10.64 -4.88
CA ARG A 119 6.50 11.05 -4.82
C ARG A 119 6.65 12.48 -4.31
N LYS A 120 5.84 13.40 -4.82
CA LYS A 120 5.90 14.81 -4.45
C LYS A 120 5.59 15.03 -2.97
N HIS A 121 4.58 14.36 -2.45
CA HIS A 121 4.02 14.67 -1.13
C HIS A 121 4.35 13.67 -0.03
N MET A 122 4.87 12.47 -0.33
CA MET A 122 5.26 11.51 0.71
C MET A 122 6.54 11.92 1.44
N LYS A 123 6.77 11.32 2.60
CA LYS A 123 7.95 11.51 3.44
C LYS A 123 9.25 11.17 2.68
N GLU A 124 10.26 12.02 2.79
CA GLU A 124 11.61 11.70 2.31
C GLU A 124 12.17 10.48 3.04
N GLY A 125 12.85 9.60 2.29
CA GLY A 125 13.29 8.31 2.80
C GLY A 125 12.15 7.31 3.07
N GLY A 126 10.89 7.73 2.89
CA GLY A 126 9.72 6.88 3.06
C GLY A 126 9.64 5.77 2.01
N ILE A 127 8.95 4.69 2.38
CA ILE A 127 8.80 3.52 1.53
C ILE A 127 7.49 3.55 0.75
N LEU A 128 7.57 3.19 -0.51
CA LEU A 128 6.46 2.94 -1.40
C LEU A 128 6.44 1.46 -1.76
N LEU A 129 5.32 0.79 -1.51
CA LEU A 129 5.08 -0.57 -1.96
C LEU A 129 3.97 -0.56 -2.99
N VAL A 130 4.25 -1.00 -4.21
CA VAL A 130 3.28 -1.03 -5.31
C VAL A 130 2.98 -2.47 -5.65
N THR A 131 1.70 -2.81 -5.75
CA THR A 131 1.26 -4.14 -6.22
C THR A 131 0.56 -4.02 -7.58
N SER A 132 0.76 -4.97 -8.50
CA SER A 132 0.14 -4.94 -9.83
C SER A 132 -0.18 -6.34 -10.36
N ALA A 133 -1.32 -6.48 -11.03
CA ALA A 133 -1.80 -7.74 -11.61
C ALA A 133 -1.05 -8.17 -12.90
N ASN A 134 -1.08 -9.47 -13.23
CA ASN A 134 -0.17 -10.17 -14.15
C ASN A 134 -0.23 -9.70 -15.64
N GLY A 135 -1.24 -8.93 -16.03
CA GLY A 135 -1.33 -8.27 -17.35
C GLY A 135 -0.73 -6.87 -17.41
N ALA A 136 -0.39 -6.28 -16.25
CA ALA A 136 0.08 -4.90 -16.11
C ALA A 136 1.55 -4.81 -15.67
N ARG A 137 2.32 -5.90 -15.79
CA ARG A 137 3.74 -5.96 -15.39
C ARG A 137 4.62 -4.94 -16.13
N ALA A 138 4.32 -4.67 -17.40
CA ALA A 138 5.03 -3.64 -18.17
C ALA A 138 4.88 -2.22 -17.57
N PHE A 139 3.77 -1.94 -16.87
CA PHE A 139 3.53 -0.63 -16.26
C PHE A 139 4.34 -0.43 -14.97
N LEU A 140 4.66 -1.51 -14.23
CA LEU A 140 5.45 -1.40 -13.00
C LEU A 140 6.85 -0.83 -13.22
N TYR A 141 7.45 -1.08 -14.38
CA TYR A 141 8.83 -0.73 -14.67
C TYR A 141 9.01 0.68 -15.24
N LEU A 142 8.00 1.21 -15.90
CA LEU A 142 8.10 2.50 -16.59
C LEU A 142 7.74 3.69 -15.70
N ASP A 143 6.99 3.46 -14.61
CA ASP A 143 6.28 4.54 -13.92
C ASP A 143 6.88 4.90 -12.53
N LEU A 144 7.95 4.24 -12.08
CA LEU A 144 8.63 4.51 -10.80
C LEU A 144 9.79 5.52 -10.89
N VAL A 145 9.85 6.30 -11.98
CA VAL A 145 10.93 7.27 -12.22
C VAL A 145 11.07 8.25 -11.04
N GLY A 146 12.27 8.29 -10.45
CA GLY A 146 12.61 9.16 -9.34
C GLY A 146 12.35 8.58 -7.95
N PHE A 147 12.05 7.27 -7.86
CA PHE A 147 12.23 6.46 -6.67
C PHE A 147 13.47 5.57 -6.80
N ASP A 148 14.07 5.23 -5.66
CA ASP A 148 15.10 4.20 -5.58
C ASP A 148 14.40 2.84 -5.45
N VAL A 149 14.43 2.03 -6.51
CA VAL A 149 13.84 0.68 -6.48
C VAL A 149 14.74 -0.23 -5.65
N LEU A 150 14.20 -0.75 -4.54
CA LEU A 150 14.94 -1.57 -3.58
C LEU A 150 14.81 -3.06 -3.88
N SER A 151 13.60 -3.52 -4.23
CA SER A 151 13.32 -4.94 -4.43
C SER A 151 12.10 -5.12 -5.33
N ILE A 152 12.08 -6.20 -6.10
CA ILE A 152 10.96 -6.59 -6.96
C ILE A 152 10.67 -8.07 -6.73
N PHE A 153 9.40 -8.40 -6.47
CA PHE A 153 8.92 -9.76 -6.40
C PHE A 153 7.97 -10.04 -7.56
N HIS A 154 8.30 -11.06 -8.34
CA HIS A 154 7.42 -11.64 -9.35
C HIS A 154 7.01 -13.03 -8.92
N PRO A 155 5.75 -13.24 -8.52
CA PRO A 155 5.25 -14.60 -8.32
C PRO A 155 5.32 -15.39 -9.63
N THR A 156 5.82 -16.62 -9.55
CA THR A 156 5.99 -17.56 -10.67
C THR A 156 4.84 -18.56 -10.80
N ASN A 157 3.73 -18.31 -10.12
CA ASN A 157 2.59 -19.21 -9.94
C ASN A 157 1.25 -18.46 -10.09
N ASP A 158 0.11 -19.09 -9.77
CA ASP A 158 -1.25 -18.54 -9.96
C ASP A 158 -1.53 -17.21 -9.22
N VAL A 159 -0.58 -16.70 -8.43
CA VAL A 159 -0.69 -15.36 -7.84
C VAL A 159 -0.37 -14.32 -8.89
N ILE A 160 -1.39 -13.48 -9.12
CA ILE A 160 -1.43 -12.53 -10.22
C ILE A 160 -0.61 -11.27 -9.90
N ASN A 161 -0.29 -10.97 -8.64
CA ASN A 161 0.24 -9.67 -8.23
C ASN A 161 1.76 -9.64 -8.04
N SER A 162 2.47 -8.89 -8.88
CA SER A 162 3.87 -8.50 -8.64
C SER A 162 3.93 -7.39 -7.59
N VAL A 163 5.01 -7.36 -6.81
CA VAL A 163 5.26 -6.34 -5.79
C VAL A 163 6.56 -5.62 -6.09
N VAL A 164 6.54 -4.29 -6.03
CA VAL A 164 7.75 -3.47 -6.11
C VAL A 164 7.87 -2.66 -4.83
N LEU A 165 9.05 -2.74 -4.21
CA LEU A 165 9.44 -1.89 -3.09
C LEU A 165 10.35 -0.80 -3.61
N ALA A 166 10.01 0.45 -3.32
CA ALA A 166 10.79 1.61 -3.70
C ALA A 166 10.89 2.60 -2.53
N ARG A 167 11.91 3.45 -2.56
CA ARG A 167 12.15 4.49 -1.55
C ARG A 167 12.17 5.86 -2.20
N LYS A 168 11.57 6.85 -1.54
CA LYS A 168 11.75 8.25 -1.94
C LYS A 168 13.18 8.68 -1.58
N PRO A 169 13.99 9.17 -2.54
CA PRO A 169 15.32 9.67 -2.24
C PRO A 169 15.27 10.77 -1.17
N SER A 170 16.27 10.79 -0.29
CA SER A 170 16.50 11.90 0.65
C SER A 170 17.60 12.76 0.05
N PHE A 171 17.32 14.04 -0.22
CA PHE A 171 18.31 14.99 -0.76
C PHE A 171 18.70 16.00 0.31
#